data_AF-A0A2K2VHZ0-F1
#
_entry.id   AF-A0A2K2VHZ0-F1
#
_cell.length_a   1.000
_cell.length_b   1.000
_cell.length_c   1.000
_cell.angle_alpha   90.00
_cell.angle_beta   90.00
_cell.angle_gamma   90.00
#
_symmetry.space_group_name_H-M   'P 1'
#
loop_
_entity.id
_entity.type
_entity.pdbx_description
1 polymer ?
#
loop_
_entity_poly.entity_id
_entity_poly.type
_entity_poly.pdbx_seq_one_letter_code
_entity_poly.pdbx_strand_id
1 'polypeptide(L)'
;MEESKLLLAELYTAYFNRAPDAAGLAYWVGELEGGVMNFDQIASNWANEQPEFTDTYGEDVDSDALITQVYANVLGREPDVDGAAYWSAELSN
;
A
#
# COMPACT_ATOMS: atom_id res chain seq x y z
N MET A 1 16.18 8.85 -0.51
CA MET A 1 16.19 9.63 0.75
C MET A 1 14.95 10.50 0.90
N GLU A 2 14.55 11.30 -0.12
CA GLU A 2 13.29 12.07 -0.08
C GLU A 2 12.16 11.40 -0.88
N GLU A 3 12.48 10.80 -2.03
CA GLU A 3 11.54 10.00 -2.82
C GLU A 3 10.95 8.81 -2.05
N SER A 4 11.77 8.09 -1.27
CA SER A 4 11.31 6.93 -0.47
C SER A 4 10.28 7.31 0.59
N LYS A 5 10.43 8.50 1.19
CA LYS A 5 9.46 9.06 2.15
C LYS A 5 8.16 9.46 1.48
N LEU A 6 8.26 10.09 0.31
CA LEU A 6 7.08 10.47 -0.49
C LEU A 6 6.32 9.24 -0.96
N LEU A 7 7.01 8.23 -1.49
CA LEU A 7 6.42 6.96 -1.90
C LEU A 7 5.74 6.23 -0.74
N LEU A 8 6.36 6.17 0.44
CA LEU A 8 5.73 5.57 1.62
C LEU A 8 4.51 6.37 2.12
N ALA A 9 4.54 7.70 1.98
CA ALA A 9 3.39 8.53 2.32
C ALA A 9 2.23 8.40 1.33
N GLU A 10 2.55 8.27 0.03
CA GLU A 10 1.56 7.94 -1.01
C GLU A 10 0.98 6.56 -0.77
N LEU A 11 1.81 5.56 -0.43
CA LEU A 11 1.35 4.22 -0.10
C LEU A 11 0.46 4.20 1.16
N TYR A 12 0.79 5.00 2.17
CA TYR A 12 -0.07 5.15 3.36
C TYR A 12 -1.43 5.71 3.01
N THR A 13 -1.45 6.71 2.13
CA THR A 13 -2.68 7.32 1.63
C THR A 13 -3.47 6.31 0.80
N ALA A 14 -2.78 5.49 0.02
CA ALA A 14 -3.35 4.41 -0.77
C ALA A 14 -4.08 3.38 0.09
N TYR A 15 -3.39 2.88 1.11
CA TYR A 15 -3.86 1.79 1.96
C TYR A 15 -4.84 2.29 3.01
N PHE A 16 -4.54 3.36 3.73
CA PHE A 16 -5.32 3.75 4.90
C PHE A 16 -6.20 4.99 4.68
N ASN A 17 -6.21 5.53 3.45
CA ASN A 17 -6.92 6.76 3.10
C ASN A 17 -6.62 7.93 4.06
N ARG A 18 -5.38 7.96 4.60
CA ARG A 18 -4.89 8.98 5.51
C ARG A 18 -3.40 9.21 5.33
N ALA A 19 -2.96 10.42 5.68
CA ALA A 19 -1.53 10.70 5.77
C ALA A 19 -0.89 9.86 6.90
N PRO A 20 0.34 9.37 6.70
CA PRO A 20 1.09 8.72 7.77
C PRO A 20 1.40 9.72 8.89
N ASP A 21 1.43 9.23 10.13
CA ASP A 21 2.05 9.99 11.19
C ASP A 21 3.58 9.98 11.04
N ALA A 22 4.24 11.02 11.59
CA ALA A 22 5.67 11.20 11.42
C ALA A 22 6.52 10.06 12.03
N ALA A 23 6.00 9.37 13.05
CA ALA A 23 6.71 8.30 13.73
C ALA A 23 6.63 6.97 12.94
N GLY A 24 5.44 6.62 12.44
CA GLY A 24 5.21 5.48 11.57
C GLY A 24 5.96 5.64 10.25
N LEU A 25 5.90 6.82 9.61
CA LEU A 25 6.66 7.05 8.39
C LEU A 25 8.18 6.88 8.62
N ALA A 26 8.71 7.40 9.74
CA ALA A 26 10.12 7.25 10.07
C ALA A 26 10.51 5.80 10.34
N TYR A 27 9.63 5.00 10.95
CA TYR A 27 9.83 3.57 11.17
C TYR A 27 9.98 2.82 9.85
N TRP A 28 8.99 2.95 8.94
CA TRP A 28 9.01 2.24 7.66
C TRP A 28 10.14 2.70 6.74
N VAL A 29 10.51 3.98 6.78
CA VAL A 29 11.70 4.48 6.10
C VAL A 29 12.96 3.83 6.67
N GLY A 30 13.04 3.65 7.99
CA GLY A 30 14.16 2.96 8.63
C GLY A 30 14.26 1.48 8.22
N GLU A 31 13.14 0.78 8.12
CA GLU A 31 13.09 -0.62 7.64
C GLU A 31 13.52 -0.72 6.17
N LEU A 32 13.08 0.25 5.33
CA LEU A 32 13.42 0.33 3.92
C LEU A 32 14.90 0.69 3.70
N GLU A 33 15.39 1.73 4.37
CA GLU A 33 16.79 2.18 4.27
C GLU A 33 17.76 1.20 4.95
N GLY A 34 17.29 0.47 5.97
CA GLY A 34 18.01 -0.61 6.62
C GLY A 34 18.08 -1.88 5.78
N GLY A 35 17.34 -1.96 4.67
CA GLY A 35 17.25 -3.16 3.82
C GLY A 35 16.59 -4.35 4.51
N VAL A 36 15.85 -4.11 5.59
CA VAL A 36 15.12 -5.14 6.34
C VAL A 36 13.85 -5.53 5.58
N MET A 37 13.19 -4.53 4.97
CA MET A 37 12.02 -4.74 4.12
C MET A 37 12.13 -3.94 2.82
N ASN A 38 11.62 -4.50 1.73
CA ASN A 38 11.38 -3.78 0.48
C ASN A 38 9.93 -3.28 0.40
N PHE A 39 9.60 -2.50 -0.64
CA PHE A 39 8.25 -1.95 -0.80
C PHE A 39 7.16 -3.02 -0.85
N ASP A 40 7.42 -4.16 -1.50
CA ASP A 40 6.45 -5.26 -1.63
C ASP A 40 6.18 -5.93 -0.27
N GLN A 41 7.21 -6.09 0.56
CA GLN A 41 7.09 -6.62 1.91
C GLN A 41 6.34 -5.67 2.83
N ILE A 42 6.56 -4.36 2.71
CA ILE A 42 5.81 -3.35 3.47
C ILE A 42 4.34 -3.36 3.05
N ALA A 43 4.06 -3.36 1.75
CA ALA A 43 2.69 -3.43 1.21
C ALA A 43 1.96 -4.71 1.66
N SER A 44 2.67 -5.85 1.65
CA SER A 44 2.15 -7.13 2.12
C SER A 44 1.91 -7.14 3.63
N ASN A 45 2.79 -6.54 4.43
CA ASN A 45 2.59 -6.40 5.87
C ASN A 45 1.36 -5.52 6.17
N TRP A 46 1.19 -4.41 5.45
CA TRP A 46 0.03 -3.55 5.63
C TRP A 46 -1.29 -4.22 5.24
N ALA A 47 -1.29 -5.03 4.17
CA ALA A 47 -2.47 -5.78 3.77
C ALA A 47 -2.86 -6.91 4.75
N ASN A 48 -1.88 -7.57 5.35
CA ASN A 48 -2.13 -8.80 6.11
C ASN A 48 -2.07 -8.62 7.63
N GLU A 49 -1.25 -7.69 8.14
CA GLU A 49 -0.97 -7.57 9.58
C GLU A 49 -1.59 -6.34 10.23
N GLN A 50 -2.01 -5.33 9.45
CA GLN A 50 -2.59 -4.11 10.02
C GLN A 50 -4.11 -4.27 10.21
N PRO A 51 -4.64 -4.20 11.45
CA PRO A 51 -6.08 -4.29 11.70
C PRO A 51 -6.86 -3.16 11.02
N GLU A 52 -6.20 -2.01 10.83
CA GLU A 52 -6.74 -0.85 10.14
C GLU A 52 -7.04 -1.14 8.66
N PHE A 53 -6.30 -2.07 8.04
CA PHE A 53 -6.57 -2.53 6.68
C PHE A 53 -7.82 -3.41 6.64
N THR A 54 -7.95 -4.33 7.60
CA THR A 54 -9.12 -5.20 7.72
C THR A 54 -10.39 -4.41 8.00
N ASP A 55 -10.30 -3.32 8.79
CA ASP A 55 -11.41 -2.40 9.02
C ASP A 55 -11.78 -1.57 7.76
N THR A 56 -10.80 -1.25 6.91
CA THR A 56 -10.99 -0.42 5.71
C THR A 56 -11.50 -1.23 4.52
N TYR A 57 -10.94 -2.42 4.29
CA TYR A 57 -11.23 -3.24 3.11
C TYR A 57 -12.06 -4.50 3.43
N GLY A 58 -12.04 -4.99 4.67
CA GLY A 58 -12.66 -6.26 5.10
C GLY A 58 -11.67 -7.41 5.28
N GLU A 59 -12.09 -8.49 5.95
CA GLU A 59 -11.35 -9.76 5.96
C GLU A 59 -11.41 -10.43 4.57
N ASP A 60 -10.31 -11.05 4.13
CA ASP A 60 -10.19 -11.79 2.85
C ASP A 60 -10.54 -10.97 1.60
N VAL A 61 -9.99 -9.76 1.49
CA VAL A 61 -10.15 -8.92 0.30
C VAL A 61 -9.44 -9.55 -0.90
N ASP A 62 -10.24 -9.78 -1.96
CA ASP A 62 -9.75 -10.22 -3.26
C ASP A 62 -8.78 -9.18 -3.85
N SER A 63 -7.69 -9.64 -4.49
CA SER A 63 -6.63 -8.77 -5.02
C SER A 63 -7.18 -7.71 -5.99
N ASP A 64 -8.20 -8.06 -6.78
CA ASP A 64 -8.85 -7.13 -7.71
C ASP A 64 -9.68 -6.06 -6.98
N ALA A 65 -10.32 -6.42 -5.87
CA ALA A 65 -11.02 -5.48 -5.01
C ALA A 65 -10.04 -4.54 -4.30
N LEU A 66 -8.89 -5.06 -3.86
CA LEU A 66 -7.81 -4.27 -3.28
C LEU A 66 -7.28 -3.24 -4.28
N ILE A 67 -6.92 -3.67 -5.50
CA ILE A 67 -6.39 -2.79 -6.54
C ILE A 67 -7.38 -1.68 -6.86
N THR A 68 -8.66 -2.01 -6.98
CA THR A 68 -9.71 -1.02 -7.30
C THR A 68 -9.82 0.05 -6.21
N GLN A 69 -9.82 -0.36 -4.95
CA GLN A 69 -9.93 0.57 -3.82
C GLN A 69 -8.66 1.39 -3.64
N VAL A 70 -7.47 0.79 -3.83
CA VAL A 70 -6.21 1.52 -3.82
C VAL A 70 -6.16 2.59 -4.91
N TYR A 71 -6.60 2.27 -6.13
CA TYR A 71 -6.70 3.25 -7.21
C TYR A 71 -7.68 4.39 -6.89
N ALA A 72 -8.83 4.06 -6.31
CA ALA A 72 -9.78 5.07 -5.86
C ALA A 72 -9.19 5.98 -4.77
N ASN A 73 -8.43 5.44 -3.82
CA ASN A 73 -7.84 6.19 -2.73
C ASN A 73 -6.66 7.07 -3.17
N VAL A 74 -5.79 6.58 -4.06
CA VAL A 74 -4.60 7.33 -4.51
C VAL A 74 -4.92 8.29 -5.65
N LEU A 75 -5.62 7.78 -6.67
CA LEU A 75 -5.78 8.48 -7.94
C LEU A 75 -7.19 9.07 -8.10
N GLY A 76 -8.11 8.78 -7.18
CA GLY A 76 -9.50 9.24 -7.29
C GLY A 76 -10.23 8.69 -8.51
N ARG A 77 -9.74 7.60 -9.10
CA ARG A 77 -10.25 6.98 -10.33
C ARG A 77 -10.16 5.47 -10.24
N GLU A 78 -10.97 4.77 -11.01
CA GLU A 78 -10.86 3.31 -11.18
C GLU A 78 -9.58 2.94 -11.95
N PRO A 79 -9.01 1.74 -11.70
CA PRO A 79 -7.86 1.26 -12.44
C PRO A 79 -8.18 1.01 -13.90
N ASP A 80 -7.23 1.37 -14.76
CA ASP A 80 -7.26 1.01 -16.18
C ASP A 80 -7.09 -0.51 -16.32
N VAL A 81 -7.62 -1.14 -17.38
CA VAL A 81 -7.49 -2.60 -17.60
C VAL A 81 -6.03 -3.06 -17.55
N ASP A 82 -5.12 -2.31 -18.17
CA ASP A 82 -3.69 -2.65 -18.19
C ASP A 82 -3.04 -2.46 -16.80
N GLY A 83 -3.48 -1.43 -16.06
CA GLY A 83 -3.00 -1.15 -14.71
C GLY A 83 -3.46 -2.20 -13.70
N ALA A 84 -4.74 -2.57 -13.74
CA ALA A 84 -5.29 -3.63 -12.90
C ALA A 84 -4.60 -4.97 -13.18
N ALA A 85 -4.44 -5.34 -14.46
CA ALA A 85 -3.77 -6.58 -14.84
C ALA A 85 -2.30 -6.62 -14.40
N TYR A 86 -1.58 -5.49 -14.47
CA TYR A 86 -0.20 -5.39 -13.99
C TYR A 86 -0.12 -5.65 -12.48
N TRP A 87 -0.93 -4.94 -11.68
CA TRP A 87 -0.89 -5.07 -10.23
C TRP A 87 -1.45 -6.41 -9.73
N SER A 88 -2.44 -6.98 -10.42
CA SER A 88 -3.00 -8.30 -10.10
C SER A 88 -1.98 -9.42 -10.36
N ALA A 89 -1.19 -9.31 -11.44
CA ALA A 89 -0.09 -10.23 -11.69
C ALA A 89 1.04 -10.11 -10.65
N GLU A 90 1.35 -8.90 -10.20
CA GLU A 90 2.40 -8.67 -9.19
C GLU A 90 1.97 -9.16 -7.80
N LEU A 91 0.70 -9.00 -7.44
CA LEU A 91 0.12 -9.50 -6.18
C LEU A 91 -0.07 -11.02 -6.15
N SER A 92 -0.11 -11.68 -7.32
CA SER A 92 -0.32 -13.13 -7.44
C SER A 92 0.99 -13.95 -7.45
N ASN A 93 2.16 -13.32 -7.28
CA ASN A 93 3.48 -13.95 -7.41
C ASN A 93 4.22 -14.01 -6.06
#